data_AF-A0AAP0C3T5-F1
#
_entry.id   AF-A0AAP0C3T5-F1
#
_cell.length_a   1.000
_cell.length_b   1.000
_cell.length_c   1.000
_cell.angle_alpha   90.00
_cell.angle_beta   90.00
_cell.angle_gamma   90.00
#
_symmetry.space_group_name_H-M   'P 1'
#
loop_
_entity.id
_entity.type
_entity.pdbx_description
1 polymer ?
#
loop_
_entity_poly.entity_id
_entity_poly.type
_entity_poly.pdbx_seq_one_letter_code
_entity_poly.pdbx_strand_id
1 'polypeptide(L)'
;MAPEYALWGHLTYKADVYSFGVVALELVTGKSNVKYRPVEDYFCLLDLAIVMKQKGSLADLVDPRLGSDFNKEEAVRMMNIALLCTNQSPALRPTMHV
;
A
#
# COMPACT_ATOMS: atom_id res chain seq x y z
N MET A 1 6.40 -5.68 -6.20
CA MET A 1 5.78 -6.22 -7.44
C MET A 1 4.71 -7.22 -7.06
N ALA A 2 3.71 -7.44 -7.92
CA ALA A 2 2.71 -8.48 -7.69
C ALA A 2 3.40 -9.87 -7.61
N PRO A 3 3.08 -10.69 -6.60
CA PRO A 3 3.79 -11.95 -6.37
C PRO A 3 3.64 -12.93 -7.52
N GLU A 4 2.46 -13.00 -8.14
CA GLU A 4 2.20 -13.92 -9.25
C GLU A 4 2.96 -13.56 -10.53
N TYR A 5 3.19 -12.25 -10.75
CA TYR A 5 4.01 -11.78 -11.86
C TYR A 5 5.49 -12.06 -11.61
N ALA A 6 5.98 -11.80 -10.38
CA ALA A 6 7.38 -12.00 -10.03
C ALA A 6 7.80 -13.48 -9.98
N LEU A 7 6.91 -14.36 -9.50
CA LEU A 7 7.21 -15.78 -9.32
C LEU A 7 6.95 -16.62 -10.57
N TRP A 8 5.85 -16.33 -11.29
CA TRP A 8 5.39 -17.17 -12.40
C TRP A 8 5.34 -16.45 -13.75
N GLY A 9 5.66 -15.15 -13.80
CA GLY A 9 5.58 -14.37 -15.03
C GLY A 9 4.15 -14.13 -15.53
N HIS A 10 3.14 -14.33 -14.67
CA HIS A 10 1.74 -14.16 -15.04
C HIS A 10 1.38 -12.68 -15.15
N LEU A 11 1.46 -12.14 -16.37
CA LEU A 11 1.04 -10.78 -16.66
C LEU A 11 -0.50 -10.71 -16.72
N THR A 12 -1.10 -9.94 -15.81
CA THR A 12 -2.54 -9.71 -15.77
C THR A 12 -2.82 -8.26 -15.39
N TYR A 13 -3.99 -7.74 -15.74
CA TYR A 13 -4.43 -6.42 -15.28
C TYR A 13 -4.48 -6.31 -13.73
N LYS A 14 -4.61 -7.44 -13.02
CA LYS A 14 -4.55 -7.49 -11.55
C LYS A 14 -3.16 -7.24 -11.00
N ALA A 15 -2.10 -7.52 -11.77
CA ALA A 15 -0.73 -7.17 -11.40
C ALA A 15 -0.52 -5.65 -11.42
N ASP A 16 -1.16 -4.95 -12.36
CA ASP A 16 -1.16 -3.48 -12.40
C ASP A 16 -1.93 -2.89 -11.22
N VAL A 17 -3.10 -3.47 -10.87
CA VAL A 17 -3.85 -3.07 -9.66
C VAL A 17 -2.99 -3.21 -8.40
N TYR A 18 -2.23 -4.30 -8.27
CA TYR A 18 -1.31 -4.47 -7.14
C TYR A 18 -0.25 -3.37 -7.11
N SER A 19 0.38 -3.10 -8.26
CA SER A 19 1.43 -2.09 -8.37
C SER A 19 0.90 -0.69 -8.07
N PHE A 20 -0.31 -0.36 -8.52
CA PHE A 20 -1.02 0.85 -8.15
C PHE A 20 -1.24 0.95 -6.63
N GLY A 21 -1.65 -0.14 -5.98
CA GLY A 21 -1.79 -0.18 -4.53
C GLY A 21 -0.49 0.16 -3.78
N VAL A 22 0.65 -0.33 -4.27
CA VAL A 22 1.96 0.04 -3.72
C VAL A 22 2.22 1.54 -3.88
N VAL A 23 2.01 2.10 -5.08
CA VAL A 23 2.19 3.53 -5.33
C VAL A 23 1.26 4.40 -4.48
N ALA A 24 0.00 3.97 -4.28
CA ALA A 24 -0.94 4.67 -3.41
C ALA A 24 -0.47 4.71 -1.95
N LEU A 25 0.15 3.62 -1.45
CA LEU A 25 0.79 3.63 -0.12
C LEU A 25 2.00 4.56 -0.08
N GLU A 26 2.85 4.56 -1.11
CA GLU A 26 4.00 5.48 -1.17
C GLU A 26 3.55 6.95 -1.18
N LEU A 27 2.46 7.26 -1.89
CA LEU A 27 1.89 8.60 -1.97
C LEU A 27 1.37 9.09 -0.61
N VAL A 28 0.59 8.28 0.10
CA VAL A 28 0.02 8.69 1.39
C VAL A 28 1.07 8.78 2.48
N THR A 29 2.05 7.87 2.47
CA THR A 29 3.08 7.81 3.51
C THR A 29 4.28 8.70 3.24
N GLY A 30 4.46 9.15 1.99
CA GLY A 30 5.64 9.88 1.56
C GLY A 30 6.94 9.06 1.58
N LYS A 31 6.83 7.74 1.82
CA LYS A 31 7.97 6.82 1.95
C LYS A 31 8.06 5.96 0.70
N SER A 32 9.28 5.84 0.16
CA SER A 32 9.52 4.91 -0.95
C SER A 32 9.66 3.48 -0.44
N ASN A 33 8.97 2.56 -1.11
CA ASN A 33 9.04 1.11 -0.88
C ASN A 33 10.47 0.58 -1.08
N VAL A 34 11.21 1.14 -2.04
CA VAL A 34 12.58 0.71 -2.42
C VAL A 34 13.66 1.16 -1.42
N LYS A 35 13.40 2.26 -0.68
CA LYS A 35 14.38 2.85 0.26
C LYS A 35 14.10 2.51 1.72
N TYR A 36 13.15 1.62 2.01
CA TYR A 36 12.85 1.26 3.39
C TYR A 36 14.02 0.47 4.00
N ARG A 37 14.93 1.17 4.67
CA ARG A 37 15.94 0.57 5.54
C ARG A 37 15.28 0.27 6.88
N PRO A 38 15.34 -0.98 7.37
CA PRO A 38 14.70 -1.36 8.62
C PRO A 38 15.46 -0.69 9.77
N VAL A 39 14.84 0.29 10.40
CA VAL A 39 15.22 0.68 11.76
C VAL A 39 14.45 -0.18 12.78
N GLU A 40 13.38 -0.89 12.34
CA GLU A 40 12.43 -1.60 13.21
C GLU A 40 11.82 -2.87 12.57
N ASP A 41 12.61 -3.88 12.16
CA ASP A 41 12.10 -5.24 11.79
C ASP A 41 11.11 -5.41 10.61
N TYR A 42 10.68 -4.35 9.92
CA TYR A 42 9.78 -4.49 8.76
C TYR A 42 10.53 -4.60 7.43
N PHE A 43 10.22 -5.63 6.64
CA PHE A 43 10.86 -5.92 5.34
C PHE A 43 10.38 -4.98 4.22
N CYS A 44 9.14 -4.48 4.28
CA CYS A 44 8.64 -3.51 3.32
C CYS A 44 7.54 -2.61 3.91
N LEU A 45 7.24 -1.50 3.20
CA LEU A 45 6.18 -0.55 3.57
C LEU A 45 4.80 -1.21 3.69
N LEU A 46 4.54 -2.23 2.87
CA LEU A 46 3.29 -2.96 2.89
C LEU A 46 3.11 -3.73 4.20
N ASP A 47 4.15 -4.41 4.69
CA ASP A 47 4.09 -5.16 5.96
C ASP A 47 3.80 -4.22 7.14
N LEU A 48 4.46 -3.07 7.16
CA LEU A 48 4.20 -2.02 8.15
C LEU A 48 2.74 -1.55 8.09
N ALA A 49 2.21 -1.30 6.89
CA ALA A 49 0.83 -0.87 6.71
C ALA A 49 -0.20 -1.91 7.18
N ILE A 50 0.08 -3.20 6.97
CA ILE A 50 -0.76 -4.30 7.48
C ILE A 50 -0.77 -4.34 9.01
N VAL A 51 0.41 -4.22 9.63
CA VAL A 51 0.53 -4.21 11.11
C VAL A 51 -0.18 -2.99 11.70
N MET A 52 -0.01 -1.82 11.10
CA MET A 52 -0.69 -0.60 11.55
C MET A 52 -2.21 -0.67 11.36
N LYS A 53 -2.69 -1.34 10.30
CA LYS A 53 -4.13 -1.64 10.13
C LYS A 53 -4.66 -2.50 11.26
N GLN A 54 -3.94 -3.55 11.65
CA GLN A 54 -4.35 -4.43 12.75
C GLN A 54 -4.34 -3.72 14.11
N LYS A 55 -3.42 -2.77 14.31
CA LYS A 55 -3.34 -1.93 15.52
C LYS A 55 -4.38 -0.79 15.55
N GLY A 56 -5.04 -0.50 14.43
CA GLY A 56 -5.96 0.64 14.31
C GLY A 56 -5.28 2.00 14.15
N SER A 57 -3.96 2.02 13.90
CA SER A 57 -3.10 3.22 13.86
C SER A 57 -2.69 3.60 12.42
N LEU A 58 -3.56 3.40 11.44
CA LEU A 58 -3.23 3.73 10.03
C LEU A 58 -2.93 5.21 9.83
N ALA A 59 -3.60 6.11 10.55
CA ALA A 59 -3.40 7.55 10.42
C ALA A 59 -1.97 7.99 10.78
N ASP A 60 -1.25 7.22 11.59
CA ASP A 60 0.12 7.53 12.02
C ASP A 60 1.15 7.27 10.91
N LEU A 61 0.75 6.58 9.83
CA LEU A 61 1.60 6.34 8.66
C LEU A 61 1.58 7.48 7.64
N VAL A 62 0.65 8.43 7.75
CA VAL A 62 0.54 9.54 6.80
C VAL A 62 1.80 10.39 6.82
N ASP A 63 2.22 10.89 5.66
CA ASP A 63 3.41 11.72 5.51
C ASP A 63 3.41 12.91 6.49
N PRO A 64 4.37 12.96 7.44
CA PRO A 64 4.47 14.06 8.40
C PRO A 64 4.62 15.43 7.75
N ARG A 65 5.14 15.50 6.51
CA ARG A 65 5.31 16.74 5.76
C ARG A 65 4.00 17.40 5.35
N LEU A 66 2.88 16.65 5.36
CA LEU A 66 1.55 17.18 5.09
C LEU A 66 0.98 18.00 6.27
N GLY A 67 1.53 17.85 7.49
CA GLY A 67 1.11 18.61 8.65
C GLY A 67 -0.40 18.47 8.94
N SER A 68 -1.15 19.56 8.79
CA SER A 68 -2.62 19.59 8.92
C SER A 68 -3.36 19.78 7.58
N ASP A 69 -2.64 19.88 6.46
CA ASP A 69 -3.20 20.15 5.12
C ASP A 69 -3.67 18.87 4.42
N PHE A 70 -4.39 18.01 5.14
CA PHE A 70 -5.03 16.84 4.53
C PHE A 70 -6.24 16.37 5.34
N ASN A 71 -7.17 15.72 4.65
CA ASN A 71 -8.29 15.06 5.31
C ASN A 71 -7.86 13.66 5.81
N LYS A 72 -7.84 13.49 7.13
CA LYS A 72 -7.46 12.22 7.77
C LYS A 72 -8.35 11.06 7.35
N GLU A 73 -9.64 11.28 7.19
CA GLU A 73 -10.59 10.23 6.81
C GLU A 73 -10.34 9.73 5.38
N GLU A 74 -10.06 10.66 4.46
CA GLU A 74 -9.72 10.34 3.07
C GLU A 74 -8.37 9.63 2.98
N ALA A 75 -7.37 10.05 3.77
CA ALA A 75 -6.08 9.37 3.84
C ALA A 75 -6.22 7.93 4.34
N VAL A 76 -6.99 7.70 5.41
CA VAL A 76 -7.28 6.35 5.92
C VAL A 76 -8.08 5.53 4.91
N ARG A 77 -9.03 6.14 4.20
CA ARG A 77 -9.77 5.47 3.12
C ARG A 77 -8.84 5.05 1.98
N MET A 78 -7.97 5.95 1.53
CA MET A 78 -6.98 5.68 0.48
C MET A 78 -6.05 4.53 0.89
N MET A 79 -5.54 4.53 2.12
CA MET A 79 -4.71 3.43 2.64
C MET A 79 -5.47 2.09 2.67
N ASN A 80 -6.74 2.09 3.05
CA ASN A 80 -7.56 0.87 3.03
C ASN A 80 -7.76 0.33 1.61
N ILE A 81 -8.02 1.21 0.64
CA ILE A 81 -8.11 0.83 -0.79
C ILE A 81 -6.77 0.29 -1.26
N ALA A 82 -5.67 0.95 -0.94
CA ALA A 82 -4.33 0.53 -1.31
C ALA A 82 -4.02 -0.88 -0.77
N LEU A 83 -4.38 -1.17 0.49
CA LEU A 83 -4.23 -2.49 1.10
C LEU A 83 -5.10 -3.56 0.45
N LEU A 84 -6.29 -3.22 -0.05
CA LEU A 84 -7.13 -4.12 -0.85
C LEU A 84 -6.51 -4.40 -2.22
N CYS A 85 -5.95 -3.38 -2.87
CA CYS A 85 -5.24 -3.51 -4.14
C CYS A 85 -4.00 -4.42 -4.02
N THR A 86 -3.28 -4.36 -2.90
CA THR A 86 -2.09 -5.17 -2.65
C THR A 86 -2.38 -6.56 -2.05
N ASN A 87 -3.61 -7.06 -2.16
CA ASN A 87 -3.95 -8.39 -1.66
C ASN A 87 -3.10 -9.47 -2.38
N GLN A 88 -2.64 -10.49 -1.63
CA GLN A 88 -1.89 -11.61 -2.20
C GLN A 88 -2.70 -12.34 -3.27
N SER A 89 -4.01 -12.52 -3.06
CA SER A 89 -4.90 -13.14 -4.03
C SER A 89 -5.36 -12.11 -5.09
N PRO A 90 -5.05 -12.30 -6.39
CA PRO A 90 -5.50 -11.41 -7.46
C PRO A 90 -7.02 -11.29 -7.56
N ALA A 91 -7.76 -12.33 -7.15
CA ALA A 91 -9.22 -12.36 -7.17
C ALA A 91 -9.86 -11.42 -6.13
N LEU A 92 -9.16 -11.15 -5.02
CA LEU A 92 -9.63 -10.26 -3.96
C LEU A 92 -9.29 -8.78 -4.21
N ARG A 93 -8.43 -8.51 -5.20
CA ARG A 93 -8.10 -7.13 -5.59
C ARG A 93 -9.31 -6.52 -6.30
N PRO A 94 -9.60 -5.22 -6.12
CA PRO A 94 -10.66 -4.54 -6.85
C PRO A 94 -10.41 -4.52 -8.36
N THR A 95 -11.45 -4.21 -9.14
CA THR A 95 -11.34 -3.88 -10.56
C THR A 95 -11.05 -2.39 -10.72
N MET A 96 -10.07 -2.07 -11.55
CA MET A 96 -9.83 -0.70 -11.99
C MET A 96 -10.73 -0.44 -13.20
N HIS A 97 -11.74 0.40 -13.02
CA HIS A 97 -12.62 0.86 -14.09
C HIS A 97 -12.03 2.12 -14.70
N VAL A 98 -12.07 2.21 -16.02
CA VAL A 98 -11.70 3.41 -16.80
C VAL A 98 -12.94 4.26 -17.02
#